data_AF-A0A920HHB5-F1
#
_entry.id   AF-A0A920HHB5-F1
#
_cell.length_a   1.000
_cell.length_b   1.000
_cell.length_c   1.000
_cell.angle_alpha   90.00
_cell.angle_beta   90.00
_cell.angle_gamma   90.00
#
_symmetry.space_group_name_H-M   'P 1'
#
loop_
_entity.id
_entity.type
_entity.pdbx_description
1 polymer ?
#
loop_
_entity_poly.entity_id
_entity_poly.type
_entity_poly.pdbx_seq_one_letter_code
_entity_poly.pdbx_strand_id
1 'polypeptide(L)'
;MNKINEKLLNKYSTTGPRYTSYPPATFFDTNFTNNEYEEKLIQSNDEFPQSISVYIHIPFCPQICHFCGCTTETGFTKPFLERYIDALIKEIEYVSKN
;
A
#
# COMPACT_ATOMS: atom_id res chain seq x y z
N MET A 1 -36.69 4.25 2.57
CA MET A 1 -35.61 3.26 2.34
C MET A 1 -36.25 1.96 1.89
N ASN A 2 -35.85 1.43 0.72
CA ASN A 2 -36.36 0.15 0.24
C ASN A 2 -35.86 -0.99 1.15
N LYS A 3 -36.72 -1.97 1.43
CA LYS A 3 -36.38 -3.14 2.23
C LYS A 3 -35.34 -3.98 1.47
N ILE A 4 -34.18 -4.23 2.08
CA ILE A 4 -33.16 -5.12 1.50
C ILE A 4 -33.72 -6.56 1.50
N ASN A 5 -33.48 -7.29 0.41
CA ASN A 5 -33.96 -8.67 0.26
C ASN A 5 -33.14 -9.62 1.15
N GLU A 6 -33.76 -10.14 2.22
CA GLU A 6 -33.14 -11.07 3.18
C GLU A 6 -32.57 -12.33 2.51
N LYS A 7 -33.20 -12.84 1.46
CA LYS A 7 -32.71 -14.01 0.72
C LYS A 7 -31.36 -13.74 0.05
N LEU A 8 -31.13 -12.51 -0.43
CA LEU A 8 -29.85 -12.13 -1.04
C LEU A 8 -28.76 -11.91 0.02
N LEU A 9 -29.11 -11.30 1.15
CA LEU A 9 -28.18 -11.13 2.26
C LEU A 9 -27.70 -12.49 2.79
N ASN A 10 -28.62 -13.42 3.04
CA ASN A 10 -28.27 -14.76 3.52
C ASN A 10 -27.43 -15.55 2.51
N LYS A 11 -27.60 -15.28 1.20
CA LYS A 11 -26.82 -15.94 0.15
C LYS A 11 -25.38 -15.40 0.03
N TYR A 12 -25.18 -14.09 0.18
CA TYR A 12 -23.91 -13.42 -0.16
C TYR A 12 -23.14 -12.84 1.04
N SER A 13 -23.70 -12.87 2.25
CA SER A 13 -23.00 -12.50 3.48
C SER A 13 -22.02 -13.59 3.93
N THR A 14 -21.09 -13.95 3.04
CA THR A 14 -20.06 -14.95 3.24
C THR A 14 -18.68 -14.32 3.05
N THR A 15 -17.63 -14.99 3.52
CA THR A 15 -16.25 -14.54 3.31
C THR A 15 -15.92 -14.50 1.82
N GLY A 16 -15.50 -13.34 1.33
CA GLY A 16 -15.07 -13.13 -0.05
C GLY A 16 -13.62 -12.65 -0.13
N PRO A 17 -13.00 -12.75 -1.32
CA PRO A 17 -11.69 -12.15 -1.58
C PRO A 17 -11.72 -10.63 -1.38
N ARG A 18 -10.66 -10.10 -0.78
CA ARG A 18 -10.50 -8.67 -0.55
C ARG A 18 -9.88 -8.02 -1.80
N TYR A 19 -10.71 -7.50 -2.70
CA TYR A 19 -10.27 -6.79 -3.88
C TYR A 19 -9.87 -5.34 -3.53
N THR A 20 -8.57 -5.11 -3.35
CA THR A 20 -7.99 -3.77 -3.14
C THR A 20 -7.31 -3.22 -4.40
N SER A 21 -6.99 -4.09 -5.36
CA SER A 21 -6.45 -3.78 -6.68
C SER A 21 -6.87 -4.87 -7.68
N TYR A 22 -6.68 -4.60 -8.98
CA TYR A 22 -6.80 -5.61 -10.02
C TYR A 22 -5.63 -5.47 -11.03
N PRO A 23 -4.83 -6.52 -11.23
CA PRO A 23 -4.80 -7.79 -10.49
C PRO A 23 -4.53 -7.61 -8.99
N PRO A 24 -4.99 -8.54 -8.12
CA PRO A 24 -4.73 -8.45 -6.69
C PRO A 24 -3.26 -8.76 -6.37
N ALA A 25 -2.78 -8.35 -5.19
CA ALA A 25 -1.40 -8.56 -4.74
C ALA A 25 -0.92 -10.03 -4.75
N THR A 26 -1.83 -11.01 -4.75
CA THR A 26 -1.49 -12.43 -4.91
C THR A 26 -0.91 -12.78 -6.29
N PHE A 27 -0.96 -11.85 -7.24
CA PHE A 27 -0.32 -11.96 -8.56
C PHE A 27 1.10 -11.36 -8.58
N PHE A 28 1.58 -10.77 -7.48
CA PHE A 28 2.95 -10.27 -7.42
C PHE A 28 3.91 -11.46 -7.39
N ASP A 29 4.93 -11.41 -8.23
CA ASP A 29 6.01 -12.38 -8.30
C ASP A 29 7.38 -11.69 -8.26
N THR A 30 8.45 -12.46 -8.38
CA THR A 30 9.84 -11.96 -8.31
C THR A 30 10.45 -11.71 -9.69
N ASN A 31 9.68 -11.82 -10.77
CA ASN A 31 10.14 -11.60 -12.13
C ASN A 31 10.18 -10.11 -12.48
N PHE A 32 9.39 -9.27 -11.81
CA PHE A 32 9.39 -7.82 -12.01
C PHE A 32 10.72 -7.20 -11.54
N THR A 33 11.43 -6.57 -12.46
CA THR A 33 12.80 -6.08 -12.27
C THR A 33 12.86 -4.59 -11.97
N ASN A 34 14.02 -4.14 -11.45
CA ASN A 34 14.28 -2.72 -11.22
C ASN A 34 14.25 -1.89 -12.51
N ASN A 35 14.69 -2.46 -13.65
CA ASN A 35 14.64 -1.75 -14.93
C ASN A 35 13.20 -1.53 -15.39
N GLU A 36 12.34 -2.54 -15.24
CA GLU A 36 10.91 -2.42 -15.55
C GLU A 36 10.22 -1.39 -14.63
N TYR A 37 10.63 -1.31 -13.36
CA TYR A 37 10.17 -0.26 -12.45
C TYR A 37 10.52 1.14 -12.96
N GLU A 38 11.79 1.38 -13.32
CA GLU A 38 12.25 2.67 -13.83
C GLU A 38 11.55 3.06 -15.13
N GLU A 39 11.41 2.13 -16.08
CA GLU A 39 10.67 2.34 -17.32
C GLU A 39 9.20 2.72 -17.07
N LYS A 40 8.53 2.03 -16.13
CA LYS A 40 7.14 2.32 -15.79
C LYS A 40 6.97 3.64 -15.05
N LEU A 41 7.91 4.00 -14.19
CA LEU A 41 7.93 5.29 -13.50
C LEU A 41 8.02 6.44 -14.51
N ILE A 42 8.98 6.38 -15.44
CA ILE A 42 9.14 7.38 -16.50
C ILE A 42 7.88 7.45 -17.36
N GLN A 43 7.34 6.30 -17.79
CA GLN A 43 6.10 6.25 -18.57
C GLN A 43 4.94 6.94 -17.84
N SER A 44 4.83 6.77 -16.52
CA SER A 44 3.74 7.35 -15.73
C SER A 44 3.75 8.88 -15.70
N ASN A 45 4.92 9.50 -15.84
CA ASN A 45 5.06 10.96 -15.89
C ASN A 45 4.37 11.56 -17.13
N ASP A 46 4.27 10.80 -18.23
CA ASP A 46 3.66 11.26 -19.48
C ASP A 46 2.14 10.99 -19.57
N GLU A 47 1.62 10.02 -18.83
CA GLU A 47 0.19 9.62 -18.92
C GLU A 47 -0.75 10.68 -18.36
N PHE A 48 -0.49 11.18 -17.15
CA PHE A 48 -1.29 12.23 -16.50
C PHE A 48 -0.40 13.18 -15.69
N PRO A 49 0.44 14.00 -16.35
CA PRO A 49 1.48 14.82 -15.71
C PRO A 49 0.97 15.82 -14.64
N GLN A 50 -0.34 16.12 -14.66
CA GLN A 50 -0.99 17.05 -13.74
C GLN A 50 -1.37 16.40 -12.39
N SER A 51 -1.35 15.06 -12.30
CA SER A 51 -2.01 14.29 -11.24
C SER A 51 -1.05 13.30 -10.60
N ILE A 52 -0.25 13.78 -9.64
CA ILE A 52 0.64 12.93 -8.84
C ILE A 52 -0.05 12.59 -7.51
N SER A 53 -0.03 11.31 -7.15
CA SER A 53 -0.43 10.83 -5.83
C SER A 53 0.77 10.17 -5.16
N VAL A 54 1.07 10.58 -3.93
CA VAL A 54 2.19 10.03 -3.15
C VAL A 54 1.63 9.28 -1.95
N TYR A 55 2.08 8.03 -1.78
CA TYR A 55 1.79 7.21 -0.61
C TYR A 55 3.07 7.01 0.20
N ILE A 56 3.05 7.40 1.48
CA ILE A 56 4.13 7.14 2.44
C ILE A 56 3.56 6.25 3.54
N HIS A 57 4.10 5.05 3.68
CA HIS A 57 3.74 4.17 4.77
C HIS A 57 4.40 4.66 6.07
N ILE A 58 3.69 4.65 7.21
CA ILE A 58 4.28 4.93 8.53
C ILE A 58 3.85 3.78 9.46
N PRO A 59 4.68 2.73 9.63
CA PRO A 59 4.25 1.48 10.27
C PRO A 59 4.30 1.50 11.79
N PHE A 60 4.32 2.67 12.45
CA PHE A 60 4.61 2.73 13.89
C PHE A 60 3.37 3.04 14.71
N CYS A 61 2.98 2.09 15.56
CA CYS A 61 1.88 2.25 16.50
C CYS A 61 2.41 2.21 17.94
N PRO A 62 2.00 3.13 18.84
CA PRO A 62 2.34 3.04 20.25
C PRO A 62 1.83 1.73 20.90
N GLN A 63 0.71 1.21 20.38
CA GLN A 63 0.10 -0.04 20.80
C GLN A 63 -0.58 -0.72 19.60
N ILE A 64 -0.47 -2.04 19.48
CA ILE A 64 -1.21 -2.84 18.50
C ILE A 64 -2.60 -3.18 19.05
N CYS A 65 -3.64 -2.84 18.30
CA CYS A 65 -5.01 -3.25 18.60
C CYS A 65 -5.21 -4.75 18.30
N HIS A 66 -6.00 -5.45 19.11
CA HIS A 66 -6.26 -6.89 18.92
C HIS A 66 -6.89 -7.27 17.57
N PHE A 67 -7.57 -6.32 16.91
CA PHE A 67 -8.18 -6.50 15.59
C PHE A 67 -7.31 -5.98 14.43
N CYS A 68 -6.11 -5.45 14.71
CA CYS A 68 -5.28 -4.83 13.68
C CYS A 68 -4.75 -5.88 12.69
N GLY A 69 -5.04 -5.69 11.41
CA GLY A 69 -4.50 -6.47 10.29
C GLY A 69 -3.59 -5.65 9.38
N CYS A 70 -3.08 -4.51 9.86
CA CYS A 70 -2.18 -3.65 9.10
C CYS A 70 -0.73 -4.09 9.27
N THR A 71 0.11 -3.83 8.27
CA THR A 71 1.56 -3.94 8.39
C THR A 71 2.05 -2.85 9.35
N THR A 72 2.29 -3.21 10.61
CA THR A 72 2.65 -2.26 11.68
C THR A 72 3.59 -2.92 12.69
N GLU A 73 4.31 -2.09 13.44
CA GLU A 73 5.29 -2.47 14.45
C GLU A 73 5.11 -1.61 15.73
N THR A 74 5.40 -2.19 16.89
CA THR A 74 5.43 -1.55 18.21
C THR A 74 6.80 -1.69 18.86
N GLY A 75 7.03 -1.00 19.97
CA GLY A 75 8.28 -1.16 20.75
C GLY A 75 9.51 -0.51 20.11
N PHE A 76 9.31 0.44 19.19
CA PHE A 76 10.37 1.18 18.55
C PHE A 76 11.04 2.18 19.51
N THR A 77 12.32 2.44 19.25
CA THR A 77 13.12 3.44 19.96
C THR A 77 13.28 4.69 19.11
N LYS A 78 13.56 5.84 19.72
CA LYS A 78 13.84 7.08 18.99
C LYS A 78 14.94 6.91 17.92
N PRO A 79 16.09 6.27 18.20
CA PRO A 79 17.11 6.04 17.18
C PRO A 79 16.65 5.14 16.02
N PHE A 80 15.71 4.24 16.26
CA PHE A 80 15.13 3.41 15.20
C PHE A 80 14.22 4.25 14.28
N LEU A 81 13.38 5.11 14.86
CA LEU A 81 12.55 6.03 14.10
C LEU A 81 13.38 6.99 13.24
N GLU A 82 14.47 7.54 13.80
CA GLU A 82 15.39 8.42 13.06
C GLU A 82 15.98 7.70 11.84
N ARG A 83 16.46 6.46 11.99
CA ARG A 83 16.96 5.67 10.86
C ARG A 83 15.89 5.39 9.80
N TYR A 84 14.63 5.21 10.21
CA TYR A 84 13.54 5.02 9.28
C TYR A 84 13.28 6.29 8.45
N ILE A 85 13.29 7.46 9.10
CA ILE A 85 13.16 8.74 8.40
C ILE A 85 14.34 8.96 7.44
N ASP A 86 15.57 8.66 7.86
CA ASP A 86 16.74 8.76 6.99
C ASP A 86 16.61 7.85 5.76
N ALA A 87 16.11 6.63 5.94
CA ALA A 87 15.86 5.70 4.84
C ALA A 87 14.77 6.22 3.88
N LEU A 88 13.66 6.75 4.41
CA LEU A 88 12.61 7.37 3.59
C LEU A 88 13.13 8.55 2.77
N ILE A 89 13.91 9.45 3.39
CA ILE A 89 14.51 10.59 2.68
C ILE A 89 15.41 10.09 1.55
N LYS A 90 16.26 9.10 1.84
CA LYS A 90 17.16 8.51 0.83
C LYS A 90 16.40 7.88 -0.33
N GLU A 91 15.27 7.21 -0.06
CA GLU A 91 14.41 6.62 -1.10
C GLU A 91 13.76 7.71 -1.96
N ILE A 92 13.21 8.76 -1.34
CA ILE A 92 12.62 9.91 -2.06
C ILE A 92 13.68 10.57 -2.95
N GLU A 93 14.89 10.81 -2.42
CA GLU A 93 15.99 11.38 -3.19
C GLU A 93 16.42 10.48 -4.35
N TYR A 94 16.37 9.16 -4.19
CA TYR A 94 16.66 8.20 -5.26
C TYR A 94 15.60 8.27 -6.36
N VAL A 95 14.31 8.20 -5.99
CA VAL A 95 13.19 8.20 -6.94
C VAL A 95 13.06 9.55 -7.66
N SER A 96 13.27 10.67 -6.98
CA SER A 96 13.14 12.02 -7.57
C SER A 96 14.16 12.39 -8.65
N LYS A 97 15.22 11.58 -8.81
CA LYS A 97 16.28 11.81 -9.82
C LYS A 97 15.97 11.14 -11.16
N ASN A 98 14.99 10.25 -11.20
CA ASN A 98 14.53 9.52 -12.39
C ASN A 98 13.29 10.19 -12.97
#